data_AF-A0A7Z9F4F4-F1
#
_entry.id   AF-A0A7Z9F4F4-F1
#
_cell.length_a   1.000
_cell.length_b   1.000
_cell.length_c   1.000
_cell.angle_alpha   90.00
_cell.angle_beta   90.00
_cell.angle_gamma   90.00
#
_symmetry.space_group_name_H-M   'P 1'
#
loop_
_entity.id
_entity.type
_entity.pdbx_description
1 polymer ?
#
loop_
_entity_poly.entity_id
_entity_poly.type
_entity_poly.pdbx_seq_one_letter_code
_entity_poly.pdbx_strand_id
1 'polypeptide(L)'
;MTLNYGMPFITNGSHKYVYYPGTGKEQFFALQTDRDEMTVLIYDPSYGDAVSAYRTHLINELQTRPEGFVQNGVLAPVGGPTASYLPGYEWRK
;
A
#
# COMPACT_ATOMS: atom_id res chain seq x y z
N MET A 1 10.17 -18.42 11.08
CA MET A 1 10.24 -17.86 9.71
C MET A 1 9.47 -16.55 9.74
N THR A 2 10.20 -15.44 9.80
CA THR A 2 9.58 -14.10 9.90
C THR A 2 9.23 -13.64 8.49
N LEU A 3 7.94 -13.67 8.15
CA LEU A 3 7.41 -13.25 6.86
C LEU A 3 7.39 -11.72 6.80
N ASN A 4 8.47 -11.09 6.30
CA ASN A 4 8.60 -9.64 6.23
C ASN A 4 8.05 -9.12 4.89
N TYR A 5 6.73 -9.24 4.71
CA TYR A 5 6.00 -8.56 3.64
C TYR A 5 5.73 -7.12 4.10
N GLY A 6 6.48 -6.14 3.60
CA GLY A 6 6.06 -4.76 3.75
C GLY A 6 4.70 -4.60 3.08
N MET A 7 3.68 -4.16 3.80
CA MET A 7 2.40 -3.72 3.25
C MET A 7 2.55 -2.24 2.87
N PRO A 8 2.76 -1.87 1.59
CA PRO A 8 2.95 -0.47 1.25
C PRO A 8 1.66 0.30 1.53
N PHE A 9 1.80 1.41 2.23
CA PHE A 9 0.67 2.27 2.54
C PHE A 9 1.06 3.74 2.44
N ILE A 10 0.06 4.57 2.16
CA ILE A 10 0.14 6.03 2.24
C ILE A 10 -0.98 6.52 3.13
N THR A 11 -0.69 7.50 3.98
CA THR A 11 -1.69 8.15 4.82
C THR A 11 -1.38 9.63 4.94
N ASN A 12 -2.44 10.45 5.06
CA ASN A 12 -2.33 11.87 5.38
C ASN A 12 -2.87 12.19 6.81
N GLY A 13 -3.09 11.17 7.64
CA GLY A 13 -3.71 11.30 8.96
C GLY A 13 -5.24 11.29 8.95
N SER A 14 -5.89 11.59 7.81
CA SER A 14 -7.36 11.53 7.66
C SER A 14 -7.82 10.34 6.84
N HIS A 15 -7.01 9.89 5.90
CA HIS A 15 -7.26 8.71 5.09
C HIS A 15 -6.01 7.85 5.01
N LYS A 16 -6.21 6.56 4.74
CA LYS A 16 -5.13 5.60 4.56
C LYS A 16 -5.46 4.67 3.42
N TYR A 17 -4.48 4.47 2.55
CA TYR A 17 -4.53 3.52 1.45
C TYR A 17 -3.47 2.46 1.65
N VAL A 18 -3.85 1.19 1.55
CA VAL A 18 -2.98 0.03 1.77
C VAL A 18 -3.03 -0.87 0.55
N TYR A 19 -1.88 -1.30 0.08
CA TYR A 19 -1.75 -2.32 -0.96
C TYR A 19 -1.14 -3.60 -0.39
N TYR A 20 -1.67 -4.76 -0.80
CA TYR A 20 -1.17 -6.07 -0.43
C TYR A 20 -0.55 -6.76 -1.64
N PRO A 21 0.76 -6.59 -1.91
CA PRO A 21 1.40 -7.10 -3.12
C PRO A 21 1.33 -8.63 -3.27
N GLY A 22 1.18 -9.37 -2.16
CA GLY A 22 0.99 -10.82 -2.19
C GLY A 22 -0.37 -11.27 -2.73
N THR A 23 -1.41 -10.42 -2.66
CA THR A 23 -2.78 -10.78 -3.12
C THR A 23 -3.33 -9.82 -4.18
N GLY A 24 -2.67 -8.69 -4.41
CA GLY A 24 -3.20 -7.60 -5.24
C GLY A 24 -4.34 -6.83 -4.58
N LYS A 25 -4.68 -7.11 -3.32
CA LYS A 25 -5.77 -6.42 -2.62
C LYS A 25 -5.40 -4.99 -2.29
N GLU A 26 -6.40 -4.13 -2.32
CA GLU A 26 -6.32 -2.73 -1.95
C GLU A 26 -7.36 -2.44 -0.88
N GLN A 27 -7.00 -1.61 0.10
CA GLN A 27 -7.91 -1.12 1.11
C GLN A 27 -7.78 0.38 1.27
N PHE A 28 -8.91 1.06 1.45
CA PHE A 28 -8.96 2.50 1.68
C PHE A 28 -9.84 2.76 2.91
N PHE A 29 -9.34 3.57 3.84
CA PHE A 29 -9.96 3.87 5.12
C PHE A 29 -10.06 5.37 5.33
N ALA A 30 -11.18 5.84 5.88
CA ALA A 30 -11.37 7.22 6.34
C ALA A 30 -11.18 7.28 7.87
N LEU A 31 -9.97 7.60 8.30
CA LEU A 31 -9.54 7.61 9.70
C LEU A 31 -10.23 8.68 10.55
N GLN A 32 -10.76 9.75 9.93
CA GLN A 32 -11.48 10.80 10.66
C GLN A 32 -12.86 10.36 11.15
N THR A 33 -13.58 9.59 10.34
CA THR A 33 -14.94 9.13 10.63
C THR A 33 -14.99 7.72 11.20
N ASP A 34 -13.92 6.95 11.02
CA ASP A 34 -13.79 5.56 11.46
C ASP A 34 -12.40 5.35 12.08
N ARG A 35 -12.26 5.70 13.37
CA ARG A 35 -10.97 5.62 14.09
C ARG A 35 -10.47 4.18 14.26
N ASP A 36 -11.35 3.20 14.15
CA ASP A 36 -11.05 1.78 14.30
C ASP A 36 -10.67 1.10 12.96
N GLU A 37 -10.59 1.86 11.85
CA GLU A 37 -10.23 1.34 10.52
C GLU A 37 -11.14 0.17 10.06
N MET A 38 -12.40 0.15 10.49
CA MET A 38 -13.32 -0.98 10.28
C MET A 38 -14.02 -0.94 8.92
N THR A 39 -14.18 0.26 8.33
CA THR A 39 -14.90 0.42 7.06
C THR A 39 -13.94 0.52 5.88
N VAL A 40 -13.94 -0.51 5.03
CA VAL A 40 -13.24 -0.49 3.73
C VAL A 40 -14.08 0.29 2.72
N LEU A 41 -13.63 1.49 2.37
CA LEU A 41 -14.32 2.45 1.49
C LEU A 41 -13.87 2.38 0.02
N ILE A 42 -13.02 1.41 -0.33
CA ILE A 42 -12.42 1.27 -1.68
C ILE A 42 -13.47 1.12 -2.79
N TYR A 43 -14.66 0.61 -2.47
CA TYR A 43 -15.76 0.39 -3.40
C TYR A 43 -16.86 1.46 -3.31
N ASP A 44 -16.72 2.43 -2.40
CA ASP A 44 -17.69 3.51 -2.27
C ASP A 44 -17.43 4.57 -3.36
N PRO A 45 -18.40 4.84 -4.25
CA PRO A 45 -18.20 5.77 -5.37
C PRO A 45 -17.93 7.20 -4.91
N SER A 46 -18.36 7.58 -3.70
CA SER A 46 -18.12 8.92 -3.13
C SER A 46 -16.64 9.18 -2.86
N TYR A 47 -15.83 8.11 -2.75
CA TYR A 47 -14.39 8.18 -2.50
C TYR A 47 -13.56 7.83 -3.74
N GLY A 48 -14.18 7.61 -4.91
CA GLY A 48 -13.47 7.18 -6.12
C GLY A 48 -12.29 8.07 -6.52
N ASP A 49 -12.49 9.40 -6.51
CA ASP A 49 -11.41 10.37 -6.79
C ASP A 49 -10.27 10.29 -5.76
N ALA A 50 -10.61 10.16 -4.47
CA ALA A 50 -9.62 10.04 -3.40
C ALA A 50 -8.83 8.73 -3.54
N VAL A 51 -9.52 7.60 -3.74
CA VAL A 51 -8.90 6.30 -3.98
C VAL A 51 -7.94 6.36 -5.17
N SER A 52 -8.36 6.96 -6.28
CA SER A 52 -7.54 7.12 -7.48
C SER A 52 -6.28 7.95 -7.19
N ALA A 53 -6.41 9.09 -6.51
CA ALA A 53 -5.28 9.93 -6.16
C ALA A 53 -4.26 9.22 -5.27
N TYR A 54 -4.72 8.48 -4.26
CA TYR A 54 -3.86 7.69 -3.38
C TYR A 54 -3.19 6.54 -4.12
N ARG A 55 -3.92 5.84 -5.01
CA ARG A 55 -3.35 4.78 -5.84
C ARG A 55 -2.24 5.32 -6.74
N THR A 56 -2.47 6.45 -7.42
CA THR A 56 -1.45 7.10 -8.25
C THR A 56 -0.24 7.51 -7.43
N HIS A 57 -0.45 8.09 -6.24
CA HIS A 57 0.67 8.47 -5.38
C HIS A 57 1.50 7.25 -4.95
N LEU A 58 0.84 6.14 -4.56
CA LEU A 58 1.53 4.91 -4.19
C LEU A 58 2.29 4.29 -5.37
N ILE A 59 1.69 4.26 -6.55
CA ILE A 59 2.38 3.82 -7.78
C ILE A 59 3.64 4.67 -8.01
N ASN A 60 3.54 5.99 -7.82
CA ASN A 60 4.66 6.89 -8.04
C ASN A 60 5.82 6.65 -7.06
N GLU A 61 5.54 6.29 -5.82
CA GLU A 61 6.55 5.93 -4.83
C GLU A 61 7.13 4.53 -5.08
N LEU A 62 6.30 3.58 -5.52
CA LEU A 62 6.71 2.19 -5.72
C LEU A 62 7.44 1.94 -7.05
N GLN A 63 7.20 2.73 -8.09
CA GLN A 63 7.84 2.54 -9.41
C GLN A 63 9.37 2.68 -9.36
N THR A 64 9.89 3.40 -8.36
CA THR A 64 11.33 3.61 -8.17
C THR A 64 11.99 2.51 -7.34
N ARG A 65 11.19 1.58 -6.79
CA ARG A 65 11.65 0.51 -5.90
C ARG A 65 11.90 -0.78 -6.67
N PRO A 66 12.95 -1.56 -6.34
CA PRO A 66 13.30 -2.78 -7.06
C PRO A 66 12.35 -3.96 -6.78
N GLU A 67 11.35 -3.77 -5.93
CA GLU A 67 10.46 -4.83 -5.43
C GLU A 67 9.42 -5.32 -6.45
N GLY A 68 9.22 -4.59 -7.56
CA GLY A 68 8.36 -5.03 -8.66
C GLY A 68 6.85 -4.90 -8.40
N PHE A 69 6.44 -4.11 -7.41
CA PHE A 69 5.02 -3.88 -7.06
C PHE A 69 4.26 -3.03 -8.09
N VAL A 70 4.98 -2.43 -9.03
CA VAL A 70 4.41 -1.67 -10.15
C VAL A 70 4.95 -2.26 -11.45
N GLN A 71 4.05 -2.59 -12.37
CA GLN A 71 4.39 -2.98 -13.74
C GLN A 71 3.56 -2.13 -14.70
N ASN A 72 4.20 -1.52 -15.71
CA ASN A 72 3.53 -0.67 -16.70
C ASN A 72 2.63 0.43 -16.07
N GLY A 73 3.05 1.01 -14.95
CA GLY A 73 2.30 2.06 -14.27
C GLY A 73 1.05 1.60 -13.51
N VAL A 74 0.89 0.29 -13.30
CA VAL A 74 -0.21 -0.27 -12.48
C VAL A 74 0.34 -1.13 -11.34
N LEU A 75 -0.41 -1.17 -10.22
CA LEU A 75 -0.09 -2.05 -9.10
C LEU A 75 -0.21 -3.51 -9.55
N ALA A 76 0.89 -4.25 -9.46
CA ALA A 76 1.00 -5.60 -9.96
C ALA A 76 1.22 -6.58 -8.80
N PRO A 77 0.35 -7.59 -8.62
CA PRO A 77 0.60 -8.62 -7.64
C PRO A 77 1.84 -9.41 -8.04
N VAL A 78 2.76 -9.63 -7.11
CA VAL A 78 4.00 -10.37 -7.40
C VAL A 78 3.88 -11.88 -7.20
N GLY A 79 2.71 -12.36 -6.74
CA GLY A 79 2.40 -13.79 -6.67
C GLY A 79 3.39 -14.61 -5.86
N GLY A 80 3.57 -14.27 -4.58
CA GLY A 80 4.48 -14.98 -3.67
C GLY A 80 5.20 -14.07 -2.67
N PRO A 81 6.14 -14.62 -1.87
CA PRO A 81 6.99 -13.84 -0.97
C PRO A 81 7.78 -12.73 -1.69
N THR A 82 7.57 -11.49 -1.27
CA THR A 82 8.39 -10.34 -1.69
C THR A 82 9.77 -10.44 -1.06
N ALA A 83 10.84 -10.28 -1.83
CA ALA A 83 12.20 -10.24 -1.28
C ALA A 83 12.35 -9.04 -0.32
N SER A 84 12.90 -9.25 0.87
CA SER A 84 13.11 -8.16 1.85
C SER A 84 14.11 -7.15 1.31
N TYR A 85 13.63 -6.02 0.78
CA TYR A 85 14.49 -4.87 0.49
C TYR A 85 14.46 -3.91 1.68
N LEU A 86 15.29 -4.21 2.68
CA LEU A 86 15.68 -3.23 3.69
C LEU A 86 17.03 -2.65 3.27
N PRO A 87 17.11 -1.43 2.71
CA PRO A 87 18.40 -0.77 2.58
C PRO A 87 18.93 -0.47 4.00
N GLY A 88 19.92 -1.25 4.43
CA GLY A 88 20.85 -0.96 5.53
C GLY A 88 20.25 -0.38 6.82
N TYR A 89 19.41 -1.13 7.53
CA TYR A 89 19.13 -0.81 8.95
C TYR A 89 20.06 -1.62 9.85
N GLU A 90 21.24 -1.08 10.13
CA GLU A 90 22.16 -1.63 11.13
C GLU A 90 21.62 -1.29 12.54
N TRP A 91 21.10 -2.29 13.26
CA TRP A 91 20.90 -2.16 14.71
C TRP A 91 22.27 -2.00 15.37
N ARG A 92 22.63 -0.78 15.78
CA ARG A 92 23.72 -0.61 16.75
C ARG A 92 23.23 -1.13 18.10
N LYS A 93 23.88 -2.20 18.54
CA LYS A 93 23.69 -2.86 19.83
C LYS A 93 24.32 -2.02 20.95
#